data_AF-A0A7M2QMX0-F1
#
_entry.id   AF-A0A7M2QMX0-F1
#
_cell.length_a   1.000
_cell.length_b   1.000
_cell.length_c   1.000
_cell.angle_alpha   90.00
_cell.angle_beta   90.00
_cell.angle_gamma   90.00
#
_symmetry.space_group_name_H-M   'P 1'
#
loop_
_entity.id
_entity.type
_entity.pdbx_description
1 polymer ?
#
loop_
_entity_poly.entity_id
_entity_poly.type
_entity_poly.pdbx_seq_one_letter_code
_entity_poly.pdbx_strand_id
1 'polypeptide(L)'
;MTDVLKTVTDRFCLYKNARTGRQNGRKYVLGAVKAMLESRETQEGLRLGELYGYYGHGRREMTGKLELPETSVIMVEGRPVVIDNVPACRTVSISVDDNGVVTHTQEILNTEPGKIVAAMIESRAGGWSWATGGRQAGNIAVTTSFHGVDYVTNPNYVSLDHPASAGMFESADAQSLLAESLAAHGYSDESVQEVISHYGKLAELELIMEATERNAELETALLESQGRYLEAQMRQKEAEDRIALLESAAGVRDDVLVAIQNELDKLPIFVTSSQKEAFKLKHPDDAAVVASLFESLIKVGARHLPLTPPAEISQPQPRQKVPEPASMITFGKPTNPFAK
;
A
#
# COMPACT_ATOMS: atom_id res chain seq x y z
N MET A 1 24.00 27.48 -28.90
CA MET A 1 24.45 26.07 -28.85
C MET A 1 25.21 25.92 -27.57
N THR A 2 24.64 25.23 -26.57
CA THR A 2 25.36 24.88 -25.34
C THR A 2 26.49 23.94 -25.77
N ASP A 3 27.72 24.36 -25.53
CA ASP A 3 28.90 23.58 -25.85
C ASP A 3 28.88 22.28 -25.03
N VAL A 4 29.14 21.14 -25.67
CA VAL A 4 29.04 19.80 -25.05
C VAL A 4 30.45 19.31 -24.81
N LEU A 5 30.79 19.00 -23.56
CA LEU A 5 32.11 18.51 -23.18
C LEU A 5 32.35 17.09 -23.66
N LYS A 6 31.37 16.21 -23.43
CA LYS A 6 31.43 14.78 -23.78
C LYS A 6 30.05 14.15 -23.78
N THR A 7 29.91 13.06 -24.51
CA THR A 7 28.73 12.19 -24.50
C THR A 7 29.08 10.90 -23.78
N VAL A 8 28.25 10.48 -22.83
CA VAL A 8 28.47 9.29 -22.00
C VAL A 8 27.26 8.38 -22.09
N THR A 9 27.50 7.12 -22.44
CA THR A 9 26.48 6.06 -22.38
C THR A 9 26.80 5.15 -21.21
N ASP A 10 25.78 4.85 -20.42
CA ASP A 10 25.91 3.98 -19.27
C ASP A 10 24.66 3.10 -19.10
N ARG A 11 24.82 2.03 -18.33
CA ARG A 11 23.80 1.01 -18.11
C ARG A 11 23.71 0.64 -16.64
N PHE A 12 22.49 0.43 -16.17
CA PHE A 12 22.23 -0.13 -14.85
C PHE A 12 21.05 -1.09 -14.88
N CYS A 13 20.97 -1.99 -13.89
CA CYS A 13 19.87 -2.95 -13.80
C CYS A 13 18.97 -2.65 -12.60
N LEU A 14 17.67 -2.64 -12.85
CA LEU A 14 16.62 -2.38 -11.86
C LEU A 14 16.52 -3.48 -10.81
N TYR A 15 16.91 -4.71 -11.15
CA TYR A 15 16.75 -5.89 -10.31
C TYR A 15 18.06 -6.44 -9.75
N LYS A 16 19.15 -6.24 -10.48
CA LYS A 16 20.47 -6.75 -10.13
C LYS A 16 21.38 -5.57 -9.90
N ASN A 17 21.61 -5.27 -8.63
CA ASN A 17 22.50 -4.19 -8.25
C ASN A 17 23.59 -4.79 -7.37
N ALA A 18 24.85 -4.44 -7.64
CA ALA A 18 26.01 -5.06 -6.98
C ALA A 18 26.11 -4.72 -5.49
N ARG A 19 25.36 -3.71 -5.02
CA ARG A 19 25.34 -3.26 -3.62
C ARG A 19 24.26 -4.00 -2.82
N THR A 20 24.52 -4.30 -1.55
CA THR A 20 23.58 -5.05 -0.68
C THR A 20 23.13 -4.28 0.57
N GLY A 21 23.44 -2.98 0.71
CA GLY A 21 23.14 -2.22 1.94
C GLY A 21 22.78 -0.73 1.84
N ARG A 22 23.31 0.03 0.86
CA ARG A 22 23.02 1.47 0.69
C ARG A 22 22.13 1.74 -0.54
N GLN A 23 20.97 1.08 -0.61
CA GLN A 23 20.02 1.23 -1.71
C GLN A 23 18.67 1.65 -1.17
N ASN A 24 17.96 2.47 -1.97
CA ASN A 24 16.55 2.80 -1.73
C ASN A 24 15.61 1.57 -1.70
N GLY A 25 16.09 0.39 -2.14
CA GLY A 25 15.34 -0.88 -2.06
C GLY A 25 14.07 -0.92 -2.92
N ARG A 26 13.88 0.06 -3.80
CA ARG A 26 12.69 0.20 -4.63
C ARG A 26 12.65 -0.88 -5.72
N LYS A 27 11.56 -1.63 -5.77
CA LYS A 27 11.24 -2.62 -6.80
C LYS A 27 10.38 -1.95 -7.85
N TYR A 28 11.03 -1.50 -8.93
CA TYR A 28 10.34 -0.86 -10.04
C TYR A 28 9.51 -1.87 -10.83
N VAL A 29 8.27 -1.49 -11.16
CA VAL A 29 7.42 -2.28 -12.05
C VAL A 29 7.84 -2.03 -13.49
N LEU A 30 8.46 -3.03 -14.15
CA LEU A 30 9.00 -2.87 -15.51
C LEU A 30 7.99 -2.33 -16.53
N GLY A 31 6.74 -2.81 -16.47
CA GLY A 31 5.68 -2.31 -17.35
C GLY A 31 5.43 -0.82 -17.19
N ALA A 32 5.51 -0.31 -15.94
CA ALA A 32 5.37 1.11 -15.66
C ALA A 32 6.59 1.90 -16.15
N VAL A 33 7.81 1.37 -15.98
CA VAL A 33 9.03 2.00 -16.49
C VAL A 33 8.99 2.09 -18.01
N LYS A 34 8.63 1.01 -18.72
CA LYS A 34 8.48 1.02 -20.17
C LYS A 34 7.45 2.04 -20.63
N ALA A 35 6.25 2.02 -20.05
CA ALA A 35 5.19 2.96 -20.38
C ALA A 35 5.59 4.41 -20.13
N MET A 36 6.32 4.69 -19.05
CA MET A 36 6.86 6.01 -18.73
C MET A 36 7.87 6.47 -19.79
N LEU A 37 8.82 5.62 -20.17
CA LEU A 37 9.83 5.96 -21.16
C LEU A 37 9.23 6.15 -22.55
N GLU A 38 8.23 5.36 -22.91
CA GLU A 38 7.49 5.45 -24.19
C GLU A 38 6.42 6.55 -24.20
N SER A 39 6.16 7.19 -23.05
CA SER A 39 5.15 8.24 -22.96
C SER A 39 5.47 9.44 -23.86
N ARG A 40 4.42 10.10 -24.35
CA ARG A 40 4.56 11.28 -25.20
C ARG A 40 5.41 12.37 -24.54
N GLU A 41 5.23 12.59 -23.24
CA GLU A 41 5.95 13.60 -22.47
C GLU A 41 7.45 13.30 -22.43
N THR A 42 7.85 12.07 -22.09
CA THR A 42 9.25 11.67 -22.11
C THR A 42 9.86 11.77 -23.50
N GLN A 43 9.16 11.28 -24.54
CA GLN A 43 9.65 11.33 -25.92
C GLN A 43 9.77 12.77 -26.44
N GLU A 44 8.85 13.66 -26.04
CA GLU A 44 8.91 15.08 -26.35
C GLU A 44 10.09 15.76 -25.63
N GLY A 45 10.28 15.49 -24.34
CA GLY A 45 11.42 16.00 -23.58
C GLY A 45 12.77 15.54 -24.11
N LEU A 46 12.89 14.28 -24.56
CA LEU A 46 14.09 13.77 -25.24
C LEU A 46 14.33 14.50 -26.57
N ARG A 47 13.28 14.72 -27.36
CA ARG A 47 13.36 15.41 -28.66
C ARG A 47 13.72 16.88 -28.51
N LEU A 48 13.17 17.55 -27.49
CA LEU A 48 13.41 18.97 -27.21
C LEU A 48 14.72 19.19 -26.41
N GLY A 49 15.26 18.14 -25.80
CA GLY A 49 16.49 18.22 -25.00
C GLY A 49 16.26 18.90 -23.64
N GLU A 50 15.05 18.80 -23.10
CA GLU A 50 14.61 19.46 -21.86
C GLU A 50 14.83 18.60 -20.61
N LEU A 51 15.22 17.33 -20.79
CA LEU A 51 15.48 16.38 -19.71
C LEU A 51 16.87 16.60 -19.12
N TYR A 52 16.97 17.66 -18.31
CA TYR A 52 18.22 18.05 -17.65
C TYR A 52 18.55 17.19 -16.44
N GLY A 53 19.85 16.99 -16.24
CA GLY A 53 20.45 16.39 -15.06
C GLY A 53 21.36 17.38 -14.34
N TYR A 54 21.44 17.24 -13.02
CA TYR A 54 22.20 18.12 -12.13
C TYR A 54 23.34 17.37 -11.44
N TYR A 55 24.29 18.14 -10.92
CA TYR A 55 25.29 17.67 -9.99
C TYR A 55 24.65 17.52 -8.61
N GLY A 56 24.37 16.28 -8.22
CA GLY A 56 23.66 15.91 -7.00
C GLY A 56 22.13 15.90 -7.14
N HIS A 57 21.48 15.00 -6.39
CA HIS A 57 20.01 14.87 -6.37
C HIS A 57 19.34 15.81 -5.35
N GLY A 58 20.09 16.22 -4.31
CA GLY A 58 19.55 16.95 -3.17
C GLY A 58 18.80 18.25 -3.50
N ARG A 59 19.07 18.89 -4.65
CA ARG A 59 18.31 20.08 -5.07
C ARG A 59 16.85 19.76 -5.41
N ARG A 60 16.60 18.60 -6.04
CA ARG A 60 15.24 18.13 -6.34
C ARG A 60 14.50 17.77 -5.06
N GLU A 61 15.20 17.13 -4.12
CA GLU A 61 14.66 16.76 -2.81
C GLU A 61 14.34 18.00 -1.94
N MET A 62 15.29 18.93 -1.79
CA MET A 62 15.12 20.16 -1.00
C MET A 62 13.98 21.05 -1.51
N THR A 63 13.76 21.08 -2.83
CA THR A 63 12.67 21.87 -3.43
C THR A 63 11.36 21.09 -3.53
N GLY A 64 11.39 19.76 -3.33
CA GLY A 64 10.27 18.86 -3.60
C GLY A 64 9.84 18.83 -5.06
N LYS A 65 10.69 19.31 -5.99
CA LYS A 65 10.36 19.43 -7.41
C LYS A 65 11.23 18.50 -8.23
N LEU A 66 10.56 17.71 -9.06
CA LEU A 66 11.23 16.89 -10.05
C LEU A 66 11.76 17.71 -11.23
N GLU A 67 11.21 18.88 -11.52
CA GLU A 67 11.79 19.82 -12.50
C GLU A 67 12.19 21.11 -11.78
N LEU A 68 13.48 21.43 -11.87
CA LEU A 68 14.01 22.61 -11.23
C LEU A 68 13.90 23.80 -12.18
N PRO A 69 13.28 24.92 -11.77
CA PRO A 69 13.38 26.17 -12.51
C PRO A 69 14.82 26.67 -12.47
N GLU A 70 15.20 27.55 -13.40
CA GLU A 70 16.56 28.13 -13.47
C GLU A 70 17.03 28.72 -12.14
N THR A 71 16.12 29.33 -11.39
CA THR A 71 16.38 29.86 -10.06
C THR A 71 15.32 29.35 -9.08
N SER A 72 15.76 28.82 -7.95
CA SER A 72 14.89 28.39 -6.84
C SER A 72 15.22 29.18 -5.57
N VAL A 73 14.22 29.42 -4.74
CA VAL A 73 14.43 29.95 -3.38
C VAL A 73 14.29 28.80 -2.40
N ILE A 74 15.35 28.53 -1.64
CA ILE A 74 15.34 27.54 -0.56
C ILE A 74 15.47 28.24 0.79
N MET A 75 14.86 27.66 1.83
CA MET A 75 14.97 28.20 3.19
C MET A 75 16.14 27.50 3.90
N VAL A 76 17.21 28.23 4.18
CA VAL A 76 18.36 27.74 4.94
C VAL A 76 18.38 28.46 6.28
N GLU A 77 18.22 27.71 7.37
CA GLU A 77 18.16 28.26 8.75
C GLU A 77 17.12 29.38 8.92
N GLY A 78 15.97 29.26 8.24
CA GLY A 78 14.90 30.26 8.28
C GLY A 78 15.16 31.51 7.43
N ARG A 79 16.24 31.56 6.63
CA ARG A 79 16.52 32.64 5.69
C ARG A 79 16.29 32.17 4.24
N PRO A 80 15.62 32.98 3.40
CA PRO A 80 15.48 32.66 1.98
C PRO A 80 16.82 32.86 1.28
N VAL A 81 17.33 31.79 0.66
CA VAL A 81 18.53 31.80 -0.17
C VAL A 81 18.13 31.47 -1.60
N VAL A 82 18.56 32.31 -2.52
CA VAL A 82 18.36 32.12 -3.96
C VAL A 82 19.47 31.22 -4.48
N ILE A 83 19.10 30.13 -5.16
CA ILE A 83 20.02 29.19 -5.79
C ILE A 83 19.78 29.12 -7.29
N ASP A 84 20.86 29.17 -8.06
CA ASP A 84 20.81 28.94 -9.50
C ASP A 84 20.99 27.45 -9.80
N ASN A 85 20.02 26.87 -10.51
CA ASN A 85 20.01 25.48 -10.91
C ASN A 85 20.63 25.36 -12.30
N VAL A 86 21.96 25.31 -12.32
CA VAL A 86 22.73 25.13 -13.55
C VAL A 86 22.78 23.64 -13.89
N PRO A 87 22.26 23.20 -15.05
CA PRO A 87 22.33 21.81 -15.46
C PRO A 87 23.78 21.35 -15.70
N ALA A 88 24.08 20.11 -15.33
CA ALA A 88 25.37 19.47 -15.58
C ALA A 88 25.34 18.63 -16.86
N CYS A 89 24.20 18.00 -17.15
CA CYS A 89 24.02 17.17 -18.32
C CYS A 89 22.58 17.24 -18.85
N ARG A 90 22.36 16.66 -20.03
CA ARG A 90 21.02 16.39 -20.57
C ARG A 90 20.93 14.97 -21.08
N THR A 91 19.78 14.33 -20.88
CA THR A 91 19.49 13.00 -21.41
C THR A 91 19.09 13.11 -22.88
N VAL A 92 19.83 12.42 -23.76
CA VAL A 92 19.54 12.39 -25.20
C VAL A 92 18.91 11.08 -25.65
N SER A 93 19.14 9.99 -24.92
CA SER A 93 18.46 8.72 -25.15
C SER A 93 18.34 7.93 -23.86
N ILE A 94 17.27 7.16 -23.75
CA ILE A 94 17.06 6.22 -22.65
C ILE A 94 16.13 5.10 -23.12
N SER A 95 16.44 3.86 -22.73
CA SER A 95 15.63 2.68 -23.04
C SER A 95 15.79 1.61 -21.96
N VAL A 96 14.81 0.73 -21.82
CA VAL A 96 14.86 -0.41 -20.91
C VAL A 96 14.55 -1.71 -21.65
N ASP A 97 15.34 -2.76 -21.38
CA ASP A 97 15.11 -4.08 -21.94
C ASP A 97 14.17 -4.95 -21.08
N ASP A 98 13.84 -6.16 -21.58
CA ASP A 98 12.99 -7.12 -20.87
C ASP A 98 13.63 -7.66 -19.57
N ASN A 99 14.94 -7.54 -19.43
CA ASN A 99 15.68 -7.96 -18.25
C ASN A 99 15.78 -6.85 -17.19
N GLY A 100 15.16 -5.69 -17.44
CA GLY A 100 15.24 -4.52 -16.56
C GLY A 100 16.61 -3.85 -16.58
N VAL A 101 17.38 -3.98 -17.65
CA VAL A 101 18.59 -3.19 -17.90
C VAL A 101 18.19 -1.90 -18.58
N VAL A 102 18.42 -0.78 -17.89
CA VAL A 102 18.25 0.56 -18.42
C VAL A 102 19.56 0.98 -19.07
N THR A 103 19.48 1.42 -20.32
CA THR A 103 20.59 2.05 -21.06
C THR A 103 20.23 3.51 -21.29
N HIS A 104 21.14 4.43 -20.96
CA HIS A 104 20.93 5.86 -21.15
C HIS A 104 22.18 6.54 -21.71
N THR A 105 21.97 7.59 -22.50
CA THR A 105 23.03 8.44 -23.01
C THR A 105 22.81 9.88 -22.53
N GLN A 106 23.86 10.46 -21.99
CA GLN A 106 23.89 11.81 -21.44
C GLN A 106 24.91 12.65 -22.21
N GLU A 107 24.55 13.89 -22.53
CA GLU A 107 25.50 14.90 -22.97
C GLU A 107 25.88 15.79 -21.79
N ILE A 108 27.17 15.81 -21.45
CA ILE A 108 27.71 16.65 -20.40
C ILE A 108 27.90 18.05 -20.95
N LEU A 109 27.30 19.04 -20.30
CA LEU A 109 27.29 20.42 -20.76
C LEU A 109 28.58 21.13 -20.33
N ASN A 110 29.06 22.10 -21.11
CA ASN A 110 30.16 22.97 -20.74
C ASN A 110 29.67 24.06 -19.77
N THR A 111 29.24 23.62 -18.60
CA THR A 111 28.87 24.43 -17.44
C THR A 111 29.80 24.09 -16.29
N GLU A 112 29.85 24.92 -15.24
CA GLU A 112 30.68 24.60 -14.08
C GLU A 112 30.32 23.25 -13.44
N PRO A 113 29.03 22.93 -13.19
CA PRO A 113 28.65 21.59 -12.73
C PRO A 113 28.97 20.49 -13.75
N GLY A 114 28.88 20.78 -15.05
CA GLY A 114 29.20 19.81 -16.09
C GLY A 114 30.69 19.44 -16.14
N LYS A 115 31.61 20.39 -15.89
CA LYS A 115 33.05 20.11 -15.75
C LYS A 115 33.34 19.24 -14.53
N ILE A 116 32.67 19.50 -13.41
CA ILE A 116 32.80 18.67 -12.20
C ILE A 116 32.33 17.25 -12.50
N VAL A 117 31.16 17.08 -13.13
CA VAL A 117 30.65 15.75 -13.52
C VAL A 117 31.56 15.05 -14.52
N ALA A 118 32.11 15.78 -15.50
CA ALA A 118 33.07 15.23 -16.46
C ALA A 118 34.29 14.64 -15.74
N ALA A 119 34.84 15.40 -14.78
CA ALA A 119 36.00 15.00 -14.00
C ALA A 119 35.70 13.79 -13.10
N MET A 120 34.52 13.78 -12.47
CA MET A 120 34.10 12.65 -11.65
C MET A 120 33.92 11.36 -12.45
N ILE A 121 33.36 11.44 -13.66
CA ILE A 121 33.23 10.28 -14.55
C ILE A 121 34.62 9.72 -14.91
N GLU A 122 35.61 10.59 -15.15
CA GLU A 122 36.98 10.19 -15.47
C GLU A 122 37.71 9.56 -14.29
N SER A 123 37.54 10.14 -13.10
CA SER A 123 38.07 9.59 -11.84
C SER A 123 37.27 8.40 -11.32
N ARG A 124 36.17 8.05 -12.00
CA ARG A 124 35.21 7.00 -11.61
C ARG A 124 34.60 7.21 -10.22
N ALA A 125 34.43 8.47 -9.82
CA ALA A 125 33.80 8.85 -8.56
C ALA A 125 32.30 9.09 -8.75
N GLY A 126 31.46 8.52 -7.88
CA GLY A 126 30.00 8.69 -7.94
C GLY A 126 29.34 7.90 -9.07
N GLY A 127 28.08 8.19 -9.37
CA GLY A 127 27.34 7.52 -10.43
C GLY A 127 25.99 8.15 -10.73
N TRP A 128 25.16 7.46 -11.51
CA TRP A 128 23.90 7.99 -12.02
C TRP A 128 22.71 7.74 -11.08
N SER A 129 21.82 8.72 -10.99
CA SER A 129 20.51 8.59 -10.36
C SER A 129 19.45 9.24 -11.24
N TRP A 130 18.46 8.46 -11.67
CA TRP A 130 17.35 9.00 -12.46
C TRP A 130 16.33 9.76 -11.61
N ALA A 131 15.78 10.85 -12.15
CA ALA A 131 14.68 11.58 -11.53
C ALA A 131 13.36 11.07 -12.12
N THR A 132 12.58 10.33 -11.32
CA THR A 132 11.29 9.78 -11.75
C THR A 132 10.18 10.20 -10.79
N GLY A 133 9.03 10.58 -11.34
CA GLY A 133 7.79 10.75 -10.59
C GLY A 133 7.00 9.45 -10.56
N GLY A 134 6.10 9.33 -9.59
CA GLY A 134 5.25 8.16 -9.47
C GLY A 134 4.72 7.93 -8.08
N ARG A 135 4.09 6.76 -7.89
CA ARG A 135 3.60 6.32 -6.60
C ARG A 135 4.46 5.18 -6.09
N GLN A 136 4.84 5.27 -4.83
CA GLN A 136 5.47 4.17 -4.10
C GLN A 136 4.43 3.55 -3.15
N ALA A 137 4.32 2.22 -3.16
CA ALA A 137 3.50 1.45 -2.24
C ALA A 137 4.39 0.41 -1.56
N GLY A 138 4.86 0.72 -0.35
CA GLY A 138 5.93 -0.03 0.32
C GLY A 138 7.19 -0.06 -0.54
N ASN A 139 7.70 -1.24 -0.86
CA ASN A 139 8.90 -1.39 -1.70
C ASN A 139 8.58 -1.42 -3.19
N ILE A 140 7.33 -1.32 -3.62
CA ILE A 140 6.96 -1.34 -5.04
C ILE A 140 6.89 0.10 -5.55
N ALA A 141 7.68 0.42 -6.57
CA ALA A 141 7.70 1.71 -7.22
C ALA A 141 7.00 1.64 -8.59
N VAL A 142 5.95 2.43 -8.76
CA VAL A 142 5.22 2.60 -10.03
C VAL A 142 5.52 3.99 -10.56
N THR A 143 6.42 4.07 -11.53
CA THR A 143 6.85 5.33 -12.15
C THR A 143 5.87 5.80 -13.21
N THR A 144 5.66 7.12 -13.28
CA THR A 144 4.70 7.75 -14.20
C THR A 144 5.33 8.82 -15.07
N SER A 145 6.39 9.49 -14.62
CA SER A 145 7.06 10.57 -15.36
C SER A 145 8.58 10.51 -15.19
N PHE A 146 9.32 10.96 -16.20
CA PHE A 146 10.78 10.97 -16.23
C PHE A 146 11.31 12.38 -16.46
N HIS A 147 12.25 12.83 -15.62
CA HIS A 147 12.72 14.22 -15.58
C HIS A 147 14.26 14.35 -15.69
N GLY A 148 14.91 13.35 -16.29
CA GLY A 148 16.35 13.33 -16.52
C GLY A 148 17.13 12.43 -15.56
N VAL A 149 18.46 12.52 -15.64
CA VAL A 149 19.40 11.71 -14.84
C VAL A 149 20.45 12.61 -14.22
N ASP A 150 20.50 12.64 -12.89
CA ASP A 150 21.49 13.38 -12.12
C ASP A 150 22.76 12.53 -11.91
N TYR A 151 23.90 13.20 -11.71
CA TYR A 151 25.14 12.55 -11.31
C TYR A 151 25.39 12.80 -9.83
N VAL A 152 25.41 11.73 -9.04
CA VAL A 152 25.35 11.78 -7.58
C VAL A 152 26.53 11.08 -6.93
N THR A 153 26.74 11.39 -5.66
CA THR A 153 27.86 10.84 -4.89
C THR A 153 27.61 9.38 -4.49
N ASN A 154 26.35 9.09 -4.17
CA ASN A 154 25.90 7.79 -3.68
C ASN A 154 24.79 7.27 -4.59
N PRO A 155 25.13 6.71 -5.76
CA PRO A 155 24.13 6.34 -6.75
C PRO A 155 23.26 5.21 -6.26
N ASN A 156 21.97 5.32 -6.59
CA ASN A 156 20.98 4.28 -6.35
C ASN A 156 21.33 2.99 -7.08
N TYR A 157 21.99 3.09 -8.25
CA TYR A 157 22.40 1.96 -9.06
C TYR A 157 23.89 1.96 -9.36
N VAL A 158 24.51 0.79 -9.22
CA VAL A 158 25.88 0.59 -9.69
C VAL A 158 25.85 0.44 -11.21
N SER A 159 26.62 1.28 -11.89
CA SER A 159 26.84 1.17 -13.32
C SER A 159 27.42 -0.20 -13.68
N LEU A 160 26.88 -0.82 -14.74
CA LEU A 160 27.38 -2.06 -15.30
C LEU A 160 28.67 -1.86 -16.11
N ASP A 161 28.86 -0.66 -16.67
CA ASP A 161 30.00 -0.32 -17.52
C ASP A 161 31.15 0.33 -16.73
N HIS A 162 30.83 0.98 -15.61
CA HIS A 162 31.76 1.69 -14.71
C HIS A 162 31.46 1.31 -13.24
N PRO A 163 31.77 0.08 -12.81
CA PRO A 163 31.38 -0.46 -11.49
C PRO A 163 32.06 0.19 -10.27
N ALA A 164 32.80 1.28 -10.46
CA ALA A 164 33.54 2.02 -9.44
C ALA A 164 32.68 3.00 -8.59
N SER A 165 31.38 3.06 -8.86
CA SER A 165 30.52 4.18 -8.50
C SER A 165 30.01 4.21 -7.04
N ALA A 166 30.27 3.18 -6.23
CA ALA A 166 29.66 3.03 -4.91
C ALA A 166 30.70 2.81 -3.79
N GLY A 167 31.25 3.92 -3.26
CA GLY A 167 32.09 3.90 -2.06
C GLY A 167 33.57 4.25 -2.25
N MET A 168 33.99 4.61 -3.47
CA MET A 168 35.41 4.89 -3.74
C MET A 168 35.94 6.18 -3.08
N PHE A 169 35.09 7.14 -2.71
CA PHE A 169 35.59 8.40 -2.13
C PHE A 169 36.23 8.25 -0.73
N GLU A 170 36.02 7.14 -0.04
CA GLU A 170 36.64 6.88 1.26
C GLU A 170 38.15 6.58 1.15
N SER A 171 38.71 6.40 -0.06
CA SER A 171 40.14 6.20 -0.28
C SER A 171 40.86 7.47 -0.73
N ALA A 172 42.07 7.69 -0.19
CA ALA A 172 42.96 8.78 -0.60
C ALA A 172 43.32 8.71 -2.09
N ASP A 173 43.37 7.51 -2.66
CA ASP A 173 43.66 7.28 -4.08
C ASP A 173 42.54 7.83 -4.99
N ALA A 174 41.27 7.66 -4.62
CA ALA A 174 40.15 8.19 -5.40
C ALA A 174 40.06 9.71 -5.33
N GLN A 175 40.39 10.30 -4.17
CA GLN A 175 40.48 11.76 -4.02
C GLN A 175 41.62 12.33 -4.87
N SER A 176 42.73 11.63 -4.98
CA SER A 176 43.86 12.02 -5.82
C SER A 176 43.51 11.97 -7.31
N LEU A 177 42.83 10.91 -7.76
CA LEU A 177 42.36 10.80 -9.16
C LEU A 177 41.33 11.89 -9.51
N LEU A 178 40.45 12.24 -8.58
CA LEU A 178 39.50 13.34 -8.76
C LEU A 178 40.24 14.69 -8.83
N ALA A 179 41.23 14.91 -7.96
CA ALA A 179 42.05 16.12 -7.97
C ALA A 179 42.79 16.29 -9.31
N GLU A 180 43.42 15.23 -9.81
CA GLU A 180 44.11 15.22 -11.11
C GLU A 180 43.16 15.54 -12.27
N SER A 181 41.97 14.95 -12.27
CA SER A 181 40.98 15.20 -13.33
C SER A 181 40.38 16.61 -13.26
N LEU A 182 40.13 17.15 -12.06
CA LEU A 182 39.70 18.54 -11.89
C LEU A 182 40.79 19.53 -12.35
N ALA A 183 42.06 19.27 -12.02
CA ALA A 183 43.17 20.08 -12.50
C ALA A 183 43.27 20.07 -14.04
N ALA A 184 43.03 18.92 -14.68
CA ALA A 184 42.97 18.81 -16.14
C ALA A 184 41.83 19.64 -16.77
N HIS A 185 40.76 19.91 -16.01
CA HIS A 185 39.65 20.78 -16.40
C HIS A 185 39.88 22.27 -16.07
N GLY A 186 41.09 22.64 -15.61
CA GLY A 186 41.51 24.03 -15.40
C GLY A 186 41.21 24.61 -14.02
N TYR A 187 40.92 23.77 -13.03
CA TYR A 187 40.75 24.20 -11.63
C TYR A 187 42.11 24.47 -10.97
N SER A 188 42.18 25.50 -10.13
CA SER A 188 43.35 25.73 -9.26
C SER A 188 43.37 24.74 -8.10
N ASP A 189 44.53 24.49 -7.50
CA ASP A 189 44.66 23.59 -6.34
C ASP A 189 43.70 23.94 -5.19
N GLU A 190 43.50 25.24 -4.93
CA GLU A 190 42.54 25.73 -3.93
C GLU A 190 41.10 25.36 -4.31
N SER A 191 40.70 25.59 -5.56
CA SER A 191 39.35 25.26 -6.07
C SER A 191 39.11 23.74 -6.06
N VAL A 192 40.14 22.94 -6.34
CA VAL A 192 40.08 21.47 -6.28
C VAL A 192 39.75 21.02 -4.85
N GLN A 193 40.43 21.58 -3.84
CA GLN A 193 40.16 21.23 -2.45
C GLN A 193 38.76 21.66 -2.01
N GLU A 194 38.28 22.81 -2.46
CA GLU A 194 36.90 23.26 -2.21
C GLU A 194 35.86 22.32 -2.82
N VAL A 195 36.05 21.90 -4.07
CA VAL A 195 35.15 20.94 -4.74
C VAL A 195 35.16 19.59 -4.03
N ILE A 196 36.32 19.07 -3.64
CA ILE A 196 36.45 17.81 -2.89
C ILE A 196 35.77 17.92 -1.52
N SER A 197 35.95 19.04 -0.81
CA SER A 197 35.30 19.29 0.48
C SER A 197 33.77 19.39 0.35
N HIS A 198 33.30 20.16 -0.63
CA HIS A 198 31.88 20.31 -0.94
C HIS A 198 31.25 18.97 -1.31
N TYR A 199 31.93 18.16 -2.11
CA TYR A 199 31.51 16.82 -2.47
C TYR A 199 31.35 15.90 -1.25
N GLY A 200 32.32 15.94 -0.32
CA GLY A 200 32.21 15.19 0.95
C GLY A 200 30.98 15.58 1.76
N LYS A 201 30.67 16.89 1.84
CA LYS A 201 29.48 17.39 2.54
C LYS A 201 28.17 16.97 1.85
N LEU A 202 28.14 17.00 0.52
CA LEU A 202 26.97 16.54 -0.25
C LEU A 202 26.68 15.06 -0.01
N ALA A 203 27.72 14.22 0.02
CA ALA A 203 27.57 12.79 0.31
C ALA A 203 27.02 12.54 1.73
N GLU A 204 27.49 13.30 2.72
CA GLU A 204 26.97 13.23 4.09
C GLU A 204 25.51 13.67 4.17
N LEU A 205 25.15 14.77 3.50
CA LEU A 205 23.78 15.28 3.48
C LEU A 205 22.81 14.29 2.82
N GLU A 206 23.19 13.72 1.68
CA GLU A 206 22.41 12.72 0.93
C GLU A 206 22.12 11.49 1.81
N LEU A 207 23.11 11.00 2.59
CA LEU A 207 22.91 9.91 3.54
C LEU A 207 21.95 10.25 4.68
N ILE A 208 22.02 11.48 5.21
CA ILE A 208 21.11 11.93 6.26
C ILE A 208 19.69 12.01 5.71
N MET A 209 19.50 12.57 4.52
CA MET A 209 18.19 12.70 3.88
C MET A 209 17.56 11.33 3.62
N GLU A 210 18.31 10.40 3.01
CA GLU A 210 17.86 9.02 2.78
C GLU A 210 17.46 8.33 4.09
N ALA A 211 18.24 8.51 5.16
CA ALA A 211 17.93 7.96 6.48
C ALA A 211 16.65 8.57 7.08
N THR A 212 16.43 9.87 6.91
CA THR A 212 15.22 10.55 7.41
C THR A 212 13.96 10.09 6.68
N GLU A 213 14.00 9.98 5.35
CA GLU A 213 12.87 9.48 4.56
C GLU A 213 12.53 8.04 4.94
N ARG A 214 13.55 7.19 5.06
CA ARG A 214 13.37 5.80 5.47
C ARG A 214 12.76 5.68 6.86
N ASN A 215 13.13 6.54 7.79
CA ASN A 215 12.52 6.57 9.12
C ASN A 215 11.04 6.98 9.07
N ALA A 216 10.69 7.98 8.25
CA ALA A 216 9.30 8.40 8.08
C ALA A 216 8.43 7.31 7.44
N GLU A 217 8.97 6.57 6.46
CA GLU A 217 8.30 5.40 5.86
C GLU A 217 8.06 4.30 6.90
N LEU A 218 9.07 3.98 7.72
CA LEU A 218 8.97 2.97 8.77
C LEU A 218 7.97 3.37 9.86
N GLU A 219 7.94 4.63 10.25
CA GLU A 219 6.96 5.17 11.20
C GLU A 219 5.53 5.05 10.66
N THR A 220 5.32 5.41 9.40
CA THR A 220 4.01 5.25 8.73
C THR A 220 3.58 3.79 8.68
N ALA A 221 4.48 2.89 8.29
CA ALA A 221 4.21 1.45 8.25
C ALA A 221 3.90 0.87 9.64
N LEU A 222 4.56 1.38 10.68
CA LEU A 222 4.27 1.01 12.07
C LEU A 222 2.86 1.44 12.48
N LEU A 223 2.46 2.66 12.15
CA LEU A 223 1.10 3.17 12.43
C LEU A 223 0.03 2.36 11.70
N GLU A 224 0.24 2.04 10.42
CA GLU A 224 -0.68 1.17 9.67
C GLU A 224 -0.79 -0.24 10.30
N SER A 225 0.33 -0.79 10.73
CA SER A 225 0.37 -2.10 11.40
C SER A 225 -0.40 -2.08 12.72
N GLN A 226 -0.22 -1.02 13.52
CA GLN A 226 -0.97 -0.81 14.76
C GLN A 226 -2.48 -0.67 14.48
N GLY A 227 -2.87 0.06 13.45
CA GLY A 227 -4.27 0.18 13.02
C GLY A 227 -4.89 -1.17 12.67
N ARG A 228 -4.20 -1.97 11.84
CA ARG A 228 -4.65 -3.34 11.51
C ARG A 228 -4.72 -4.25 12.72
N TYR A 229 -3.79 -4.12 13.66
CA TYR A 229 -3.78 -4.90 14.89
C TYR A 229 -4.99 -4.56 15.78
N LEU A 230 -5.33 -3.28 15.93
CA LEU A 230 -6.52 -2.84 16.66
C LEU A 230 -7.82 -3.34 16.02
N GLU A 231 -7.94 -3.28 14.69
CA GLU A 231 -9.08 -3.85 13.97
C GLU A 231 -9.22 -5.36 14.19
N ALA A 232 -8.09 -6.09 14.18
CA ALA A 232 -8.07 -7.52 14.44
C ALA A 232 -8.50 -7.84 15.89
N GLN A 233 -8.03 -7.06 16.87
CA GLN A 233 -8.46 -7.20 18.27
C GLN A 233 -9.97 -6.94 18.44
N MET A 234 -10.50 -5.91 17.78
CA MET A 234 -11.94 -5.62 17.80
C MET A 234 -12.75 -6.79 17.24
N ARG A 235 -12.35 -7.34 16.08
CA ARG A 235 -13.03 -8.52 15.50
C ARG A 235 -12.93 -9.74 16.38
N GLN A 236 -11.78 -9.94 17.05
CA GLN A 236 -11.61 -11.06 17.98
C GLN A 236 -12.57 -10.93 19.16
N LYS A 237 -12.66 -9.74 19.75
CA LYS A 237 -13.60 -9.45 20.85
C LYS A 237 -15.06 -9.64 20.42
N GLU A 238 -15.46 -9.14 19.25
CA GLU A 238 -16.80 -9.36 18.71
C GLU A 238 -17.12 -10.86 18.51
N ALA A 239 -16.14 -11.64 18.06
CA ALA A 239 -16.29 -13.08 17.92
C ALA A 239 -16.43 -13.77 19.28
N GLU A 240 -15.63 -13.40 20.27
CA GLU A 240 -15.71 -13.89 21.65
C GLU A 240 -17.09 -13.58 22.28
N ASP A 241 -17.57 -12.34 22.14
CA ASP A 241 -18.90 -11.93 22.61
C ASP A 241 -20.01 -12.74 21.93
N ARG A 242 -19.87 -13.01 20.63
CA ARG A 242 -20.84 -13.82 19.87
C ARG A 242 -20.82 -15.28 20.28
N ILE A 243 -19.66 -15.85 20.57
CA ILE A 243 -19.53 -17.22 21.09
C ILE A 243 -20.19 -17.31 22.46
N ALA A 244 -19.89 -16.39 23.37
CA ALA A 244 -20.50 -16.36 24.71
C ALA A 244 -22.04 -16.27 24.64
N LEU A 245 -22.58 -15.46 23.72
CA LEU A 245 -24.02 -15.39 23.50
C LEU A 245 -24.61 -16.73 23.02
N LEU A 246 -23.96 -17.39 22.06
CA LEU A 246 -24.42 -18.69 21.54
C LEU A 246 -24.36 -19.78 22.61
N GLU A 247 -23.31 -19.81 23.43
CA GLU A 247 -23.19 -20.74 24.56
C GLU A 247 -24.30 -20.51 25.59
N SER A 248 -24.59 -19.25 25.93
CA SER A 248 -25.70 -18.94 26.85
C SER A 248 -27.06 -19.38 26.31
N ALA A 249 -27.32 -19.16 25.01
CA ALA A 249 -28.56 -19.59 24.36
C ALA A 249 -28.66 -21.12 24.28
N ALA A 250 -27.54 -21.81 24.05
CA ALA A 250 -27.49 -23.27 24.05
C ALA A 250 -27.77 -23.84 25.46
N GLY A 251 -27.18 -23.25 26.51
CA GLY A 251 -27.46 -23.63 27.90
C GLY A 251 -28.93 -23.48 28.27
N VAL A 252 -29.55 -22.34 27.93
CA VAL A 252 -31.00 -22.12 28.16
C VAL A 252 -31.85 -23.17 27.42
N ARG A 253 -31.47 -23.52 26.19
CA ARG A 253 -32.17 -24.57 25.44
C ARG A 253 -32.07 -25.93 26.15
N ASP A 254 -30.89 -26.30 26.63
CA ASP A 254 -30.68 -27.58 27.31
C ASP A 254 -31.46 -27.64 28.65
N ASP A 255 -31.46 -26.57 29.43
CA ASP A 255 -32.24 -26.47 30.66
C ASP A 255 -33.75 -26.62 30.41
N VAL A 256 -34.27 -25.97 29.36
CA VAL A 256 -35.68 -26.09 28.95
C VAL A 256 -36.01 -27.50 28.51
N LEU A 257 -35.13 -28.17 27.76
CA LEU A 257 -35.33 -29.55 27.33
C LEU A 257 -35.36 -30.51 28.53
N VAL A 258 -34.48 -30.32 29.52
CA VAL A 258 -34.50 -31.11 30.77
C VAL A 258 -35.79 -30.88 31.55
N ALA A 259 -36.25 -29.64 31.67
CA ALA A 259 -37.51 -29.31 32.35
C ALA A 259 -38.73 -29.96 31.68
N ILE A 260 -38.82 -29.90 30.34
CA ILE A 260 -39.88 -30.57 29.58
C ILE A 260 -39.85 -32.08 29.80
N GLN A 261 -38.67 -32.68 29.77
CA GLN A 261 -38.50 -34.12 29.96
C GLN A 261 -38.97 -34.57 31.35
N ASN A 262 -38.57 -33.83 32.39
CA ASN A 262 -38.96 -34.09 33.77
C ASN A 262 -40.48 -33.97 33.99
N GLU A 263 -41.16 -33.07 33.28
CA GLU A 263 -42.59 -32.89 33.42
C GLU A 263 -43.38 -33.94 32.63
N LEU A 264 -42.90 -34.33 31.44
CA LEU A 264 -43.47 -35.45 30.67
C LEU A 264 -43.46 -36.77 31.45
N ASP A 265 -42.47 -36.99 32.32
CA ASP A 265 -42.38 -38.20 33.15
C ASP A 265 -43.39 -38.23 34.32
N LYS A 266 -43.93 -37.06 34.71
CA LYS A 266 -44.93 -36.95 35.79
C LYS A 266 -46.37 -37.02 35.29
N LEU A 267 -46.60 -36.84 34.00
CA LEU A 267 -47.95 -36.85 33.45
C LEU A 267 -48.56 -38.27 33.53
N PRO A 268 -49.85 -38.40 33.84
CA PRO A 268 -50.54 -39.69 33.91
C PRO A 268 -50.90 -40.24 32.51
N ILE A 269 -49.98 -40.09 31.55
CA ILE A 269 -50.14 -40.54 30.16
C ILE A 269 -48.90 -41.34 29.75
N PHE A 270 -49.10 -42.40 28.97
CA PHE A 270 -47.98 -43.19 28.45
C PHE A 270 -47.35 -42.46 27.26
N VAL A 271 -46.13 -41.95 27.44
CA VAL A 271 -45.34 -41.30 26.36
C VAL A 271 -44.21 -42.24 25.95
N THR A 272 -44.13 -42.58 24.66
CA THR A 272 -43.07 -43.47 24.14
C THR A 272 -41.70 -42.78 24.13
N SER A 273 -40.61 -43.58 24.13
CA SER A 273 -39.24 -43.04 24.05
C SER A 273 -39.00 -42.21 22.79
N SER A 274 -39.60 -42.61 21.66
CA SER A 274 -39.52 -41.88 20.39
C SER A 274 -40.23 -40.51 20.46
N GLN A 275 -41.40 -40.44 21.12
CA GLN A 275 -42.10 -39.17 21.34
C GLN A 275 -41.36 -38.26 22.32
N LYS A 276 -40.73 -38.82 23.37
CA LYS A 276 -39.87 -38.07 24.30
C LYS A 276 -38.66 -37.46 23.58
N GLU A 277 -37.99 -38.24 22.73
CA GLU A 277 -36.88 -37.74 21.92
C GLU A 277 -37.30 -36.65 20.92
N ALA A 278 -38.50 -36.75 20.34
CA ALA A 278 -39.03 -35.78 19.39
C ALA A 278 -39.24 -34.37 19.99
N PHE A 279 -39.41 -34.23 21.32
CA PHE A 279 -39.46 -32.91 21.97
C PHE A 279 -38.14 -32.14 21.89
N LYS A 280 -37.02 -32.79 21.50
CA LYS A 280 -35.73 -32.13 21.25
C LYS A 280 -35.68 -31.37 19.92
N LEU A 281 -36.64 -31.62 19.03
CA LEU A 281 -36.80 -30.99 17.69
C LEU A 281 -35.47 -30.94 16.92
N LYS A 282 -34.79 -32.08 16.82
CA LYS A 282 -33.51 -32.20 16.11
C LYS A 282 -33.71 -32.52 14.63
N HIS A 283 -34.78 -33.23 14.30
CA HIS A 283 -35.15 -33.56 12.94
C HIS A 283 -36.42 -32.82 12.49
N PRO A 284 -36.55 -32.52 11.19
CA PRO A 284 -37.73 -31.84 10.63
C PRO A 284 -39.06 -32.57 10.94
N ASP A 285 -39.00 -33.89 11.04
CA ASP A 285 -40.18 -34.75 11.25
C ASP A 285 -40.60 -34.85 12.72
N ASP A 286 -39.76 -34.40 13.66
CA ASP A 286 -40.04 -34.47 15.11
C ASP A 286 -41.30 -33.68 15.48
N ALA A 287 -41.56 -32.56 14.80
CA ALA A 287 -42.75 -31.75 15.00
C ALA A 287 -44.05 -32.51 14.69
N ALA A 288 -44.03 -33.37 13.67
CA ALA A 288 -45.18 -34.20 13.31
C ALA A 288 -45.42 -35.31 14.36
N VAL A 289 -44.33 -35.87 14.91
CA VAL A 289 -44.40 -36.87 15.99
C VAL A 289 -44.99 -36.27 17.26
N VAL A 290 -44.58 -35.05 17.64
CA VAL A 290 -45.15 -34.34 18.79
C VAL A 290 -46.63 -33.99 18.57
N ALA A 291 -47.01 -33.53 17.37
CA ALA A 291 -48.41 -33.26 17.04
C ALA A 291 -49.31 -34.50 17.18
N SER A 292 -48.81 -35.67 16.75
CA SER A 292 -49.54 -36.93 16.85
C SER A 292 -49.86 -37.34 18.31
N LEU A 293 -49.00 -36.98 19.26
CA LEU A 293 -49.23 -37.23 20.69
C LEU A 293 -50.42 -36.41 21.19
N PHE A 294 -50.48 -35.11 20.89
CA PHE A 294 -51.59 -34.24 21.29
C PHE A 294 -52.90 -34.63 20.62
N GLU A 295 -52.87 -34.99 19.33
CA GLU A 295 -54.06 -35.50 18.63
C GLU A 295 -54.61 -36.79 19.27
N SER A 296 -53.72 -37.67 19.73
CA SER A 296 -54.11 -38.90 20.42
C SER A 296 -54.76 -38.62 21.77
N LEU A 297 -54.27 -37.62 22.52
CA LEU A 297 -54.88 -37.19 23.78
C LEU A 297 -56.28 -36.60 23.58
N ILE A 298 -56.47 -35.77 22.54
CA ILE A 298 -57.77 -35.18 22.19
C ILE A 298 -58.79 -36.28 21.84
N LYS A 299 -58.38 -37.30 21.09
CA LYS A 299 -59.24 -38.44 20.71
C LYS A 299 -59.67 -39.30 21.91
N VAL A 300 -58.82 -39.43 22.93
CA VAL A 300 -59.15 -40.17 24.16
C VAL A 300 -60.07 -39.35 25.06
N GLY A 301 -59.81 -38.05 25.23
CA GLY A 301 -60.69 -37.15 25.99
C GLY A 301 -62.12 -37.09 25.42
N ALA A 302 -62.25 -37.00 24.09
CA ALA A 302 -63.56 -36.93 23.43
C ALA A 302 -64.42 -38.21 23.60
N ARG A 303 -63.84 -39.36 23.97
CA ARG A 303 -64.57 -40.62 24.18
C ARG A 303 -65.14 -40.77 25.58
N HIS A 304 -64.73 -39.94 26.55
CA HIS A 304 -65.12 -40.09 27.96
C HIS A 304 -65.75 -38.84 28.57
N LEU A 305 -65.93 -37.76 27.79
CA LEU A 305 -66.83 -36.69 28.16
C LEU A 305 -68.29 -37.17 28.03
N PRO A 306 -69.16 -36.96 29.03
CA PRO A 306 -70.58 -37.27 28.92
C PRO A 306 -71.19 -36.40 27.81
N LEU A 307 -71.35 -36.96 26.63
CA LEU A 307 -72.01 -36.30 25.51
C LEU A 307 -73.51 -36.26 25.78
N THR A 308 -74.04 -35.08 26.11
CA THR A 308 -75.48 -34.81 26.01
C THR A 308 -75.87 -34.90 24.53
N PRO A 309 -76.99 -35.54 24.15
CA PRO A 309 -77.33 -35.74 22.74
C PRO A 309 -77.44 -34.41 21.98
N PRO A 310 -77.11 -34.37 20.68
CA PRO A 310 -77.05 -33.13 19.92
C PRO A 310 -78.45 -32.54 19.77
N ALA A 311 -78.61 -31.27 20.15
CA ALA A 311 -79.76 -30.48 19.75
C ALA A 311 -79.80 -30.34 18.22
N GLU A 312 -81.01 -30.35 17.66
CA GLU A 312 -81.29 -30.24 16.23
C GLU A 312 -80.47 -29.13 15.57
N ILE A 313 -79.80 -29.50 14.48
CA ILE A 313 -79.00 -28.60 13.64
C ILE A 313 -79.97 -27.64 12.93
N SER A 314 -80.11 -26.44 13.47
CA SER A 314 -80.67 -25.31 12.72
C SER A 314 -79.63 -24.87 11.68
N GLN A 315 -80.03 -24.84 10.40
CA GLN A 315 -79.16 -24.40 9.31
C GLN A 315 -78.65 -22.97 9.57
N PRO A 316 -77.33 -22.69 9.49
CA PRO A 316 -76.85 -21.33 9.58
C PRO A 316 -77.17 -20.58 8.27
N GLN A 317 -77.88 -19.45 8.41
CA GLN A 317 -78.06 -18.47 7.36
C GLN A 317 -76.71 -18.00 6.78
N PRO A 318 -76.65 -17.61 5.48
CA PRO A 318 -75.42 -17.16 4.86
C PRO A 318 -74.92 -15.86 5.49
N ARG A 319 -73.81 -15.93 6.23
CA ARG A 319 -73.11 -14.73 6.72
C ARG A 319 -72.42 -14.03 5.55
N GLN A 320 -72.73 -12.75 5.39
CA GLN A 320 -72.03 -11.81 4.51
C GLN A 320 -70.52 -11.81 4.81
N LYS A 321 -69.71 -11.86 3.76
CA LYS A 321 -68.25 -11.68 3.82
C LYS A 321 -67.92 -10.30 4.39
N VAL A 322 -67.32 -10.27 5.57
CA VAL A 322 -66.56 -9.12 6.06
C VAL A 322 -65.09 -9.37 5.69
N PRO A 323 -64.38 -8.44 5.03
CA PRO A 323 -62.98 -8.63 4.69
C PRO A 323 -62.11 -8.57 5.95
N GLU A 324 -61.24 -9.57 6.14
CA GLU A 324 -60.23 -9.59 7.20
C GLU A 324 -59.21 -8.47 6.99
N PRO A 325 -58.82 -7.72 8.04
CA PRO A 325 -57.72 -6.77 7.94
C PRO A 325 -56.40 -7.52 7.83
N ALA A 326 -55.70 -7.30 6.70
CA ALA A 326 -54.36 -7.80 6.47
C ALA A 326 -53.41 -7.36 7.61
N SER A 327 -52.81 -8.32 8.31
CA SER A 327 -51.71 -8.08 9.23
C SER A 327 -50.45 -7.72 8.43
N MET A 328 -50.35 -6.45 8.06
CA MET A 328 -49.17 -5.89 7.42
C MET A 328 -48.10 -5.68 8.51
N ILE A 329 -47.03 -6.48 8.46
CA ILE A 329 -45.80 -6.21 9.22
C ILE A 329 -45.16 -4.95 8.62
N THR A 330 -45.28 -3.82 9.32
CA THR A 330 -44.56 -2.58 8.97
C THR A 330 -43.17 -2.61 9.56
N PHE A 331 -42.14 -2.68 8.71
CA PHE A 331 -40.77 -2.33 9.09
C PHE A 331 -40.70 -0.84 9.41
N GLY A 332 -40.28 -0.50 10.63
CA GLY A 332 -40.07 0.88 11.06
C GLY A 332 -39.06 1.61 10.16
N LYS A 333 -39.30 2.89 9.93
CA LYS A 333 -38.44 3.76 9.11
C LYS A 333 -36.99 3.79 9.64
N PRO A 334 -35.97 3.89 8.76
CA PRO A 334 -34.59 4.08 9.19
C PRO A 334 -34.43 5.45 9.86
N THR A 335 -34.00 5.45 11.12
CA THR A 335 -33.55 6.67 11.79
C THR A 335 -32.20 7.06 11.23
N ASN A 336 -32.16 8.17 10.48
CA ASN A 336 -30.91 8.80 10.03
C ASN A 336 -30.26 9.53 11.22
N PRO A 337 -29.07 9.14 11.69
CA PRO A 337 -28.50 9.68 12.93
C PRO A 337 -27.77 11.04 12.76
N PHE A 338 -27.88 11.72 11.61
CA PHE A 338 -27.16 13.00 11.36
C PHE A 338 -28.06 14.18 11.01
N ALA A 339 -29.25 14.28 11.60
CA ALA A 339 -30.09 15.48 11.51
C ALA A 339 -30.13 16.23 12.85
N LYS A 340 -29.00 16.82 13.24
CA LYS A 340 -28.89 18.16 13.84
C LYS A 340 -27.43 18.59 13.92
#